data_AF-A0AAV6GKR3-F1
#
_entry.id   AF-A0AAV6GKR3-F1
#
_cell.length_a   1.000
_cell.length_b   1.000
_cell.length_c   1.000
_cell.angle_alpha   90.00
_cell.angle_beta   90.00
_cell.angle_gamma   90.00
#
_symmetry.space_group_name_H-M   'P 1'
#
loop_
_entity.id
_entity.type
_entity.pdbx_description
1 polymer ?
#
loop_
_entity_poly.entity_id
_entity_poly.type
_entity_poly.pdbx_seq_one_letter_code
_entity_poly.pdbx_strand_id
1 'polypeptide(L)'
;MNDAPTQGYEPDVGRRTSLRVVAHSSMDQLLRNRHHLLQPGQDSVYVFWGPSSLMSLPGSGYRRLRNMKRALPQLKIYTVSQQKMQQLDTLFKDETGMDRRISQSWLSTGWFTMILAIELCNRIDVYGMVSPDFCQNPNQPVSYHYYGPSNVSECIMYLSHERGQRGGHHRFITEKRVFADWAQTFDIHFHQPDWTPMLSTQNGMSSPVVQAS
;
A
#
# COMPACT_ATOMS: atom_id res chain seq x y z
N MET A 1 3.31 -5.86 -3.62
CA MET A 1 3.65 -5.08 -2.40
C MET A 1 4.33 -5.99 -1.39
N ASN A 2 5.18 -5.46 -0.50
CA ASN A 2 5.82 -6.21 0.59
C ASN A 2 6.45 -7.54 0.12
N ASP A 3 6.03 -8.66 0.71
CA ASP A 3 6.54 -10.00 0.45
C ASP A 3 5.68 -10.82 -0.53
N ALA A 4 4.71 -10.19 -1.20
CA ALA A 4 3.82 -10.85 -2.13
C ALA A 4 4.61 -11.47 -3.32
N PRO A 5 4.61 -12.80 -3.50
CA PRO A 5 5.38 -13.48 -4.54
C PRO A 5 4.62 -13.50 -5.87
N THR A 6 5.37 -13.65 -6.97
CA THR A 6 4.83 -14.06 -8.28
C THR A 6 5.05 -15.54 -8.53
N GLN A 7 6.17 -16.09 -8.04
CA GLN A 7 6.51 -17.49 -8.23
C GLN A 7 5.51 -18.43 -7.56
N GLY A 8 4.96 -19.37 -8.33
CA GLY A 8 3.91 -20.31 -7.90
C GLY A 8 2.49 -19.77 -8.01
N TYR A 9 2.31 -18.50 -8.40
CA TYR A 9 1.02 -17.82 -8.55
C TYR A 9 0.91 -17.12 -9.91
N GLU A 10 1.80 -17.44 -10.85
CA GLU A 10 1.92 -16.76 -12.14
C GLU A 10 0.61 -16.69 -12.95
N PRO A 11 -0.28 -17.71 -12.95
CA PRO A 11 -1.56 -17.63 -13.64
C PRO A 11 -2.48 -16.53 -13.11
N ASP A 12 -2.37 -16.22 -11.81
CA ASP A 12 -3.30 -15.31 -11.12
C ASP A 12 -2.74 -13.90 -10.98
N VAL A 13 -1.42 -13.76 -10.72
CA VAL A 13 -0.79 -12.46 -10.42
C VAL A 13 0.29 -12.06 -11.44
N GLY A 14 0.49 -12.87 -12.47
CA GLY A 14 1.49 -12.64 -13.51
C GLY A 14 2.94 -12.89 -13.04
N ARG A 15 3.90 -12.60 -13.93
CA ARG A 15 5.33 -12.91 -13.73
C ARG A 15 6.21 -11.71 -13.44
N ARG A 16 5.76 -10.50 -13.77
CA ARG A 16 6.60 -9.30 -13.81
C ARG A 16 6.43 -8.45 -12.55
N THR A 17 7.53 -8.01 -11.96
CA THR A 17 7.55 -6.96 -10.92
C THR A 17 8.48 -5.83 -11.36
N SER A 18 7.92 -4.70 -11.82
CA SER A 18 8.71 -3.52 -12.19
C SER A 18 9.06 -2.64 -10.98
N LEU A 19 8.14 -2.54 -10.02
CA LEU A 19 8.32 -1.76 -8.80
C LEU A 19 7.71 -2.52 -7.62
N ARG A 20 8.42 -2.55 -6.49
CA ARG A 20 7.93 -3.14 -5.24
C ARG A 20 8.02 -2.13 -4.09
N VAL A 21 6.85 -1.74 -3.59
CA VAL A 21 6.74 -0.94 -2.36
C VAL A 21 6.78 -1.86 -1.14
N VAL A 22 7.64 -1.55 -0.17
CA VAL A 22 7.91 -2.41 0.99
C VAL A 22 7.88 -1.62 2.30
N ALA A 23 7.03 -2.03 3.24
CA ALA A 23 7.06 -1.51 4.60
C ALA A 23 8.31 -1.99 5.35
N HIS A 24 8.87 -1.14 6.21
CA HIS A 24 10.03 -1.48 7.03
C HIS A 24 9.82 -2.77 7.85
N SER A 25 8.60 -3.03 8.31
CA SER A 25 8.22 -4.23 9.06
C SER A 25 8.26 -5.51 8.20
N SER A 26 8.14 -5.39 6.88
CA SER A 26 8.21 -6.53 5.94
C SER A 26 9.64 -6.82 5.45
N MET A 27 10.64 -6.03 5.84
CA MET A 27 12.03 -6.22 5.38
C MET A 27 12.59 -7.61 5.70
N ASP A 28 12.30 -8.14 6.89
CA ASP A 28 12.85 -9.44 7.30
C ASP A 28 12.25 -10.58 6.48
N GLN A 29 10.94 -10.51 6.18
CA GLN A 29 10.26 -11.49 5.33
C GLN A 29 10.72 -11.39 3.87
N LEU A 30 10.97 -10.17 3.38
CA LEU A 30 11.56 -9.94 2.06
C LEU A 30 12.96 -10.58 1.95
N LEU A 31 13.80 -10.38 2.97
CA LEU A 31 15.16 -10.92 2.99
C LEU A 31 15.20 -12.45 3.13
N ARG A 32 14.30 -13.04 3.93
CA ARG A 32 14.15 -14.50 4.02
C ARG A 32 13.82 -15.12 2.66
N ASN A 33 12.98 -14.46 1.87
CA ASN A 33 12.55 -14.94 0.55
C ASN A 33 13.28 -14.24 -0.61
N ARG A 34 14.51 -13.75 -0.38
CA ARG A 34 15.27 -12.95 -1.35
C ARG A 34 15.41 -13.62 -2.72
N HIS A 35 15.50 -14.94 -2.78
CA HIS A 35 15.68 -15.68 -4.03
C HIS A 35 14.49 -15.54 -4.99
N HIS A 36 13.30 -15.27 -4.45
CA HIS A 36 12.07 -15.12 -5.23
C HIS A 36 11.66 -13.65 -5.37
N LEU A 37 11.95 -12.84 -4.35
CA LEU A 37 11.43 -11.48 -4.22
C LEU A 37 12.44 -10.37 -4.58
N LEU A 38 13.73 -10.67 -4.52
CA LEU A 38 14.80 -9.77 -4.94
C LEU A 38 15.43 -10.37 -6.18
N GLN A 39 14.97 -9.95 -7.37
CA GLN A 39 15.50 -10.42 -8.64
C GLN A 39 16.56 -9.45 -9.16
N PRO A 40 17.87 -9.69 -8.95
CA PRO A 40 18.91 -8.80 -9.43
C PRO A 40 19.02 -8.96 -10.95
N GLY A 41 18.97 -7.85 -11.70
CA GLY A 41 19.15 -7.86 -13.16
C GLY A 41 17.84 -7.82 -13.96
N GLN A 42 16.68 -7.98 -13.33
CA GLN A 42 15.46 -7.35 -13.83
C GLN A 42 15.48 -5.92 -13.32
N ASP A 43 15.16 -4.93 -14.17
CA ASP A 43 15.23 -3.49 -13.85
C ASP A 43 14.27 -3.01 -12.73
N SER A 44 13.85 -3.92 -11.86
CA SER A 44 12.95 -3.73 -10.73
C SER A 44 13.48 -2.69 -9.74
N VAL A 45 12.58 -1.80 -9.34
CA VAL A 45 12.81 -0.75 -8.33
C VAL A 45 12.16 -1.15 -7.01
N TYR A 46 12.86 -0.96 -5.90
CA TYR A 46 12.36 -1.25 -4.56
C TYR A 46 12.25 0.05 -3.76
N VAL A 47 11.03 0.41 -3.35
CA VAL A 47 10.77 1.62 -2.58
C VAL A 47 10.36 1.23 -1.17
N PHE A 48 11.16 1.61 -0.18
CA PHE A 48 10.92 1.28 1.22
C PHE A 48 10.31 2.47 1.96
N TRP A 49 9.38 2.19 2.87
CA TRP A 49 8.75 3.22 3.71
C TRP A 49 8.69 2.77 5.17
N GLY A 50 8.64 3.72 6.09
CA GLY A 50 8.52 3.43 7.52
C GLY A 50 8.70 4.67 8.38
N PRO A 51 8.61 4.51 9.72
CA PRO A 51 8.81 5.59 10.67
C PRO A 51 10.19 6.25 10.49
N SER A 52 10.26 7.58 10.57
CA SER A 52 11.53 8.32 10.44
C SER A 52 12.60 7.84 11.42
N SER A 53 12.19 7.48 12.65
CA SER A 53 13.10 6.93 13.67
C SER A 53 13.83 5.65 13.22
N LEU A 54 13.23 4.88 12.31
CA LEU A 54 13.80 3.64 11.77
C LEU A 54 14.46 3.84 10.41
N MET A 55 13.96 4.76 9.60
CA MET A 55 14.38 4.94 8.19
C MET A 55 15.39 6.06 7.97
N SER A 56 15.69 6.89 8.98
CA SER A 56 16.76 7.90 8.95
C SER A 56 18.15 7.29 9.21
N LEU A 57 19.24 8.05 8.98
CA LEU A 57 20.64 7.59 9.09
C LEU A 57 20.99 6.76 10.36
N PRO A 58 20.57 7.16 11.58
CA PRO A 58 20.82 6.36 12.79
C PRO A 58 19.82 5.21 13.00
N GLY A 59 18.81 5.11 12.15
CA GLY A 59 17.72 4.13 12.25
C GLY A 59 18.13 2.71 11.88
N SER A 60 17.55 1.73 12.56
CA SER A 60 17.85 0.31 12.33
C SER A 60 17.36 -0.18 10.96
N GLY A 61 16.25 0.35 10.45
CA GLY A 61 15.75 0.08 9.10
C GLY A 61 16.70 0.59 8.01
N TYR A 62 17.19 1.82 8.16
CA TYR A 62 18.20 2.37 7.25
C TYR A 62 19.49 1.55 7.23
N ARG A 63 19.99 1.12 8.40
CA ARG A 63 21.17 0.22 8.47
C ARG A 63 20.93 -1.10 7.72
N ARG A 64 19.74 -1.70 7.85
CA ARG A 64 19.38 -2.93 7.11
C ARG A 64 19.39 -2.68 5.60
N LEU A 65 18.81 -1.58 5.13
CA LEU A 65 18.84 -1.21 3.71
C LEU A 65 20.26 -0.98 3.19
N ARG A 66 21.11 -0.30 3.96
CA ARG A 66 22.51 -0.11 3.60
C ARG A 66 23.24 -1.45 3.46
N ASN A 67 23.00 -2.40 4.36
CA ASN A 67 23.58 -3.74 4.27
C ASN A 67 23.04 -4.52 3.06
N MET A 68 21.74 -4.41 2.77
CA MET A 68 21.12 -4.99 1.58
C MET A 68 21.75 -4.44 0.29
N LYS A 69 21.90 -3.12 0.17
CA LYS A 69 22.52 -2.47 -0.99
C LYS A 69 24.00 -2.86 -1.16
N ARG A 70 24.73 -3.04 -0.05
CA ARG A 70 26.10 -3.56 -0.10
C ARG A 70 26.17 -5.01 -0.60
N ALA A 71 25.26 -5.86 -0.12
CA ALA A 71 25.21 -7.26 -0.51
C ALA A 71 24.71 -7.46 -1.95
N LEU A 72 23.83 -6.59 -2.43
CA LEU A 72 23.23 -6.65 -3.76
C LEU A 72 23.36 -5.28 -4.47
N PRO A 73 24.57 -4.91 -4.95
CA PRO A 73 24.84 -3.58 -5.49
C PRO A 73 23.99 -3.19 -6.69
N GLN A 74 23.51 -4.18 -7.46
CA GLN A 74 22.68 -3.94 -8.65
C GLN A 74 21.22 -3.60 -8.32
N LEU A 75 20.76 -3.82 -7.07
CA LEU A 75 19.38 -3.48 -6.72
C LEU A 75 19.18 -1.95 -6.67
N LYS A 76 18.11 -1.48 -7.32
CA LYS A 76 17.67 -0.09 -7.27
C LYS A 76 16.77 0.09 -6.04
N ILE A 77 17.34 0.65 -4.97
CA ILE A 77 16.68 0.79 -3.67
C ILE A 77 16.50 2.28 -3.36
N TYR A 78 15.27 2.66 -3.02
CA TYR A 78 14.89 4.01 -2.61
C TYR A 78 14.11 3.96 -1.29
N THR A 79 14.05 5.10 -0.61
CA THR A 79 13.28 5.27 0.63
C THR A 79 12.37 6.48 0.53
N VAL A 80 11.14 6.37 1.03
CA VAL A 80 10.26 7.53 1.21
C VAL A 80 10.91 8.49 2.21
N SER A 81 11.06 9.76 1.82
CA SER A 81 11.70 10.77 2.67
C SER A 81 10.81 11.16 3.84
N GLN A 82 11.42 11.72 4.89
CA GLN A 82 10.65 12.24 6.05
C GLN A 82 9.64 13.31 5.63
N GLN A 83 10.03 14.20 4.71
CA GLN A 83 9.14 15.25 4.20
C GLN A 83 7.95 14.63 3.44
N LYS A 84 8.19 13.62 2.59
CA LYS A 84 7.10 12.94 1.88
C LYS A 84 6.18 12.19 2.84
N MET A 85 6.72 11.56 3.89
CA MET A 85 5.89 10.96 4.95
C MET A 85 4.97 11.99 5.63
N GLN A 86 5.46 13.20 5.91
CA GLN A 86 4.64 14.28 6.48
C GLN A 86 3.55 14.76 5.51
N GLN A 87 3.88 14.91 4.23
CA GLN A 87 2.91 15.26 3.19
C GLN A 87 1.80 14.20 3.08
N LEU A 88 2.15 12.91 3.17
CA LEU A 88 1.18 11.82 3.13
C LEU A 88 0.29 11.79 4.39
N ASP A 89 0.82 12.15 5.55
CA ASP A 89 0.03 12.30 6.78
C ASP A 89 -0.99 13.45 6.65
N THR A 90 -0.59 14.57 6.06
CA THR A 90 -1.49 15.70 5.75
C THR A 90 -2.54 15.29 4.73
N LEU A 91 -2.14 14.69 3.61
CA LEU A 91 -3.07 14.22 2.58
C LEU A 91 -4.12 13.26 3.16
N PHE A 92 -3.71 12.29 3.97
CA PHE A 92 -4.65 11.37 4.60
C PHE A 92 -5.66 12.12 5.49
N LYS A 93 -5.21 13.13 6.24
CA LYS A 93 -6.10 13.95 7.06
C LYS A 93 -7.07 14.76 6.21
N ASP A 94 -6.61 15.32 5.10
CA ASP A 94 -7.43 16.14 4.22
C ASP A 94 -8.50 15.29 3.50
N GLU A 95 -8.13 14.09 3.06
CA GLU A 95 -9.04 13.15 2.38
C GLU A 95 -10.06 12.49 3.32
N THR A 96 -9.71 12.28 4.60
CA THR A 96 -10.52 11.46 5.51
C THR A 96 -11.11 12.22 6.69
N GLY A 97 -10.63 13.45 6.94
CA GLY A 97 -10.86 14.19 8.19
C GLY A 97 -10.17 13.57 9.41
N MET A 98 -9.44 12.45 9.28
CA MET A 98 -8.83 11.74 10.40
C MET A 98 -7.35 12.09 10.56
N ASP A 99 -6.97 12.52 11.76
CA ASP A 99 -5.56 12.68 12.09
C ASP A 99 -4.94 11.34 12.49
N ARG A 100 -3.98 10.87 11.68
CA ARG A 100 -3.30 9.60 11.88
C ARG A 100 -2.57 9.53 13.24
N ARG A 101 -1.98 10.65 13.69
CA ARG A 101 -1.22 10.69 14.96
C ARG A 101 -2.16 10.58 16.15
N ILE A 102 -3.32 11.25 16.09
CA ILE A 102 -4.33 11.20 17.15
C ILE A 102 -4.96 9.80 17.19
N SER A 103 -5.30 9.24 16.03
CA SER A 103 -5.90 7.90 15.93
C SER A 103 -4.92 6.74 16.08
N GLN A 104 -3.62 7.04 16.25
CA GLN A 104 -2.51 6.08 16.34
C GLN A 104 -2.46 5.03 15.21
N SER A 105 -3.01 5.36 14.06
CA SER A 105 -3.04 4.48 12.89
C SER A 105 -1.75 4.60 12.05
N TRP A 106 -1.57 3.67 11.13
CA TRP A 106 -0.53 3.71 10.10
C TRP A 106 -1.18 3.70 8.73
N LEU A 107 -0.62 4.46 7.78
CA LEU A 107 -0.95 4.29 6.37
C LEU A 107 -0.55 2.89 5.92
N SER A 108 -1.39 2.23 5.12
CA SER A 108 -1.07 0.91 4.59
C SER A 108 -0.03 0.99 3.48
N THR A 109 0.63 -0.13 3.15
CA THR A 109 1.47 -0.19 1.94
C THR A 109 0.65 0.05 0.66
N GLY A 110 -0.65 -0.24 0.68
CA GLY A 110 -1.58 0.08 -0.40
C GLY A 110 -1.66 1.57 -0.67
N TRP A 111 -1.76 2.40 0.39
CA TRP A 111 -1.76 3.86 0.29
C TRP A 111 -0.51 4.40 -0.41
N PHE A 112 0.69 3.99 0.04
CA PHE A 112 1.94 4.40 -0.61
C PHE A 112 2.02 3.94 -2.06
N THR A 113 1.50 2.76 -2.37
CA THR A 113 1.51 2.20 -3.73
C THR A 113 0.57 2.98 -4.64
N MET A 114 -0.63 3.34 -4.16
CA MET A 114 -1.59 4.11 -4.95
C MET A 114 -1.07 5.51 -5.27
N ILE A 115 -0.49 6.20 -4.29
CA ILE A 115 0.12 7.53 -4.53
C ILE A 115 1.25 7.44 -5.56
N LEU A 116 2.16 6.46 -5.42
CA LEU A 116 3.24 6.28 -6.40
C LEU A 116 2.68 5.94 -7.80
N ALA A 117 1.60 5.17 -7.88
CA ALA A 117 0.97 4.88 -9.18
C ALA A 117 0.39 6.15 -9.81
N ILE A 118 -0.29 7.01 -9.03
CA ILE A 118 -0.83 8.30 -9.49
C ILE A 118 0.28 9.23 -9.98
N GLU A 119 1.42 9.27 -9.28
CA GLU A 119 2.55 10.13 -9.65
C GLU A 119 3.32 9.64 -10.90
N LEU A 120 3.26 8.34 -11.21
CA LEU A 120 4.11 7.72 -12.23
C LEU A 120 3.36 7.27 -13.50
N CYS A 121 2.04 7.12 -13.43
CA CYS A 121 1.25 6.48 -14.49
C CYS A 121 0.08 7.35 -14.94
N ASN A 122 -0.19 7.36 -16.25
CA ASN A 122 -1.38 8.02 -16.81
C ASN A 122 -2.66 7.20 -16.63
N ARG A 123 -2.53 5.88 -16.48
CA ARG A 123 -3.62 4.91 -16.26
C ARG A 123 -3.19 3.89 -15.22
N ILE A 124 -4.10 3.51 -14.34
CA ILE A 124 -3.85 2.60 -13.24
C ILE A 124 -4.92 1.50 -13.23
N ASP A 125 -4.48 0.25 -13.42
CA ASP A 125 -5.35 -0.92 -13.28
C ASP A 125 -4.99 -1.65 -11.97
N VAL A 126 -5.96 -1.74 -11.05
CA VAL A 126 -5.82 -2.27 -9.70
C VAL A 126 -6.47 -3.64 -9.64
N TYR A 127 -5.69 -4.67 -9.27
CA TYR A 127 -6.17 -6.06 -9.19
C TYR A 127 -6.23 -6.55 -7.74
N GLY A 128 -7.21 -7.39 -7.42
CA GLY A 128 -7.29 -8.06 -6.11
C GLY A 128 -7.67 -7.11 -4.97
N MET A 129 -8.31 -5.98 -5.28
CA MET A 129 -8.80 -5.04 -4.29
C MET A 129 -10.32 -5.11 -4.27
N VAL A 130 -10.91 -5.51 -3.15
CA VAL A 130 -12.36 -5.48 -2.95
C VAL A 130 -12.85 -4.05 -2.68
N SER A 131 -14.13 -3.78 -2.94
CA SER A 131 -14.74 -2.47 -2.69
C SER A 131 -14.78 -2.13 -1.19
N PRO A 132 -14.92 -0.85 -0.80
CA PRO A 132 -15.03 -0.45 0.61
C PRO A 132 -16.19 -1.12 1.36
N ASP A 133 -17.25 -1.47 0.63
CA ASP A 133 -18.48 -2.04 1.17
C ASP A 133 -18.49 -3.58 1.21
N PHE A 134 -17.48 -4.23 0.63
CA PHE A 134 -17.41 -5.69 0.54
C PHE A 134 -17.57 -6.40 1.89
N CYS A 135 -16.98 -5.83 2.94
CA CYS A 135 -16.99 -6.38 4.30
C CYS A 135 -18.16 -5.89 5.17
N GLN A 136 -19.22 -5.33 4.58
CA GLN A 136 -20.49 -5.13 5.29
C GLN A 136 -21.03 -6.46 5.83
N ASN A 137 -20.84 -7.55 5.08
CA ASN A 137 -20.94 -8.90 5.61
C ASN A 137 -19.53 -9.36 6.06
N PRO A 138 -19.28 -9.65 7.35
CA PRO A 138 -17.96 -10.07 7.82
C PRO A 138 -17.59 -11.51 7.41
N ASN A 139 -18.55 -12.34 7.03
CA ASN A 139 -18.37 -13.77 6.77
C ASN A 139 -18.01 -14.09 5.31
N GLN A 140 -17.29 -13.19 4.63
CA GLN A 140 -16.84 -13.44 3.27
C GLN A 140 -15.78 -14.56 3.24
N PRO A 141 -15.90 -15.56 2.34
CA PRO A 141 -14.99 -16.70 2.27
C PRO A 141 -13.68 -16.38 1.53
N VAL A 142 -13.13 -15.18 1.72
CA VAL A 142 -11.93 -14.69 1.03
C VAL A 142 -10.77 -14.59 2.01
N SER A 143 -9.64 -15.17 1.65
CA SER A 143 -8.39 -15.07 2.41
C SER A 143 -7.76 -13.68 2.26
N TYR A 144 -7.13 -13.19 3.32
CA TYR A 144 -6.49 -11.87 3.38
C TYR A 144 -5.33 -11.71 2.38
N HIS A 145 -4.66 -12.80 2.06
CA HIS A 145 -3.62 -12.84 1.04
C HIS A 145 -3.90 -14.00 0.08
N TYR A 146 -3.56 -13.79 -1.19
CA TYR A 146 -3.57 -14.85 -2.21
C TYR A 146 -2.44 -15.87 -2.00
N TYR A 147 -1.49 -15.56 -1.11
CA TYR A 147 -0.31 -16.37 -0.81
C TYR A 147 -0.20 -16.65 0.69
N GLY A 148 0.56 -17.70 1.04
CA GLY A 148 0.78 -18.08 2.43
C GLY A 148 -0.40 -18.86 3.02
N PRO A 149 -0.44 -19.06 4.35
CA PRO A 149 -1.51 -19.83 4.98
C PRO A 149 -2.86 -19.11 4.85
N SER A 150 -3.87 -19.82 4.34
CA SER A 150 -5.23 -19.30 4.09
C SER A 150 -6.08 -19.08 5.35
N ASN A 151 -5.46 -19.03 6.54
CA ASN A 151 -6.17 -19.02 7.83
C ASN A 151 -6.64 -17.64 8.29
N VAL A 152 -6.24 -16.57 7.60
CA VAL A 152 -6.68 -15.20 7.90
C VAL A 152 -7.71 -14.77 6.88
N SER A 153 -8.94 -14.49 7.32
CA SER A 153 -9.98 -13.90 6.48
C SER A 153 -9.70 -12.43 6.20
N GLU A 154 -9.93 -12.00 4.96
CA GLU A 154 -9.76 -10.61 4.52
C GLU A 154 -10.64 -9.66 5.35
N CYS A 155 -11.93 -9.97 5.49
CA CYS A 155 -12.85 -9.10 6.20
C CYS A 155 -12.60 -9.04 7.71
N ILE A 156 -12.19 -10.15 8.33
CA ILE A 156 -11.78 -10.13 9.74
C ILE A 156 -10.57 -9.21 9.93
N MET A 157 -9.58 -9.31 9.05
CA MET A 157 -8.38 -8.45 9.11
C MET A 157 -8.74 -6.98 8.88
N TYR A 158 -9.54 -6.67 7.86
CA TYR A 158 -9.95 -5.31 7.56
C TYR A 158 -10.76 -4.67 8.68
N LEU A 159 -11.78 -5.35 9.19
CA LEU A 159 -12.63 -4.81 10.25
C LEU A 159 -11.87 -4.64 11.57
N SER A 160 -10.96 -5.57 11.91
CA SER A 160 -10.11 -5.48 13.10
C SER A 160 -9.21 -4.24 13.04
N HIS A 161 -8.54 -4.03 11.91
CA HIS A 161 -7.68 -2.86 11.72
C HIS A 161 -8.50 -1.56 11.64
N GLU A 162 -9.60 -1.57 10.89
CA GLU A 162 -10.48 -0.41 10.71
C GLU A 162 -11.05 0.09 12.04
N ARG A 163 -11.34 -0.80 13.00
CA ARG A 163 -11.87 -0.46 14.32
C ARG A 163 -10.79 -0.27 15.39
N GLY A 164 -9.53 -0.48 15.05
CA GLY A 164 -8.41 -0.37 15.97
C GLY A 164 -8.33 1.02 16.63
N GLN A 165 -8.00 1.04 17.92
CA GLN A 165 -7.85 2.25 18.73
C GLN A 165 -6.47 2.37 19.38
N ARG A 166 -5.64 1.34 19.27
CA ARG A 166 -4.31 1.27 19.90
C ARG A 166 -3.32 0.75 18.87
N GLY A 167 -2.21 1.47 18.72
CA GLY A 167 -1.37 1.47 17.50
C GLY A 167 -0.99 0.14 16.86
N GLY A 168 -0.58 0.23 15.59
CA GLY A 168 -0.24 -0.93 14.74
C GLY A 168 -1.36 -1.36 13.79
N HIS A 169 -2.49 -0.65 13.80
CA HIS A 169 -3.59 -0.86 12.85
C HIS A 169 -3.55 0.12 11.68
N HIS A 170 -4.32 -0.22 10.64
CA HIS A 170 -4.51 0.56 9.43
C HIS A 170 -5.99 0.97 9.32
N ARG A 171 -6.31 1.91 8.44
CA ARG A 171 -7.70 2.25 8.12
C ARG A 171 -8.05 1.71 6.74
N PHE A 172 -7.99 0.39 6.56
CA PHE A 172 -8.09 -0.25 5.25
C PHE A 172 -9.38 0.06 4.49
N ILE A 173 -10.51 0.18 5.18
CA ILE A 173 -11.80 0.49 4.56
C ILE A 173 -11.85 1.99 4.24
N THR A 174 -11.40 2.84 5.16
CA THR A 174 -11.31 4.29 4.91
C THR A 174 -10.37 4.61 3.74
N GLU A 175 -9.18 4.01 3.67
CA GLU A 175 -8.25 4.18 2.55
C GLU A 175 -8.89 3.76 1.22
N LYS A 176 -9.64 2.65 1.19
CA LYS A 176 -10.35 2.22 -0.02
C LYS A 176 -11.44 3.19 -0.46
N ARG A 177 -12.11 3.87 0.47
CA ARG A 177 -13.07 4.95 0.12
C ARG A 177 -12.36 6.09 -0.59
N VAL A 178 -11.21 6.51 -0.07
CA VAL A 178 -10.38 7.52 -0.74
C VAL A 178 -9.94 7.05 -2.13
N PHE A 179 -9.54 5.78 -2.29
CA PHE A 179 -9.20 5.25 -3.62
C PHE A 179 -10.39 5.26 -4.59
N ALA A 180 -11.60 5.02 -4.08
CA ALA A 180 -12.82 5.12 -4.86
C ALA A 180 -13.11 6.57 -5.28
N ASP A 181 -12.85 7.55 -4.41
CA ASP A 181 -12.99 8.98 -4.72
C ASP A 181 -11.91 9.44 -5.72
N TRP A 182 -10.66 9.01 -5.55
CA TRP A 182 -9.59 9.26 -6.51
C TRP A 182 -9.89 8.68 -7.89
N ALA A 183 -10.53 7.52 -7.98
CA ALA A 183 -10.94 6.93 -9.26
C ALA A 183 -12.02 7.73 -10.00
N GLN A 184 -12.67 8.71 -9.35
CA GLN A 184 -13.55 9.69 -10.03
C GLN A 184 -12.76 10.84 -10.66
N THR A 185 -11.49 11.02 -10.29
CA THR A 185 -10.61 12.12 -10.74
C THR A 185 -9.48 11.63 -11.65
N PHE A 186 -8.91 10.46 -11.35
CA PHE A 186 -7.81 9.83 -12.08
C PHE A 186 -8.29 8.59 -12.83
N ASP A 187 -7.57 8.19 -13.89
CA ASP A 187 -7.88 7.01 -14.71
C ASP A 187 -7.52 5.70 -13.98
N ILE A 188 -8.27 5.39 -12.91
CA ILE A 188 -8.10 4.22 -12.04
C ILE A 188 -9.25 3.23 -12.26
N HIS A 189 -8.91 1.98 -12.56
CA HIS A 189 -9.86 0.89 -12.79
C HIS A 189 -9.59 -0.27 -11.84
N PHE A 190 -10.65 -0.87 -11.28
CA PHE A 190 -10.56 -1.99 -10.35
C PHE A 190 -11.03 -3.29 -11.01
N HIS A 191 -10.22 -4.34 -10.86
CA HIS A 191 -10.41 -5.64 -11.49
C HIS A 191 -10.25 -6.77 -10.48
N GLN A 192 -11.00 -7.85 -10.68
CA GLN A 192 -10.91 -9.08 -9.89
C GLN A 192 -10.90 -8.85 -8.36
N PRO A 193 -12.02 -8.37 -7.77
CA PRO A 193 -13.33 -8.18 -8.39
C PRO A 193 -13.47 -6.85 -9.14
N ASP A 194 -14.35 -6.83 -10.14
CA ASP A 194 -14.75 -5.60 -10.81
C ASP A 194 -15.69 -4.79 -9.91
N TRP A 195 -15.39 -3.52 -9.72
CA TRP A 195 -16.30 -2.58 -9.09
C TRP A 195 -15.99 -1.15 -9.54
N THR A 196 -17.03 -0.33 -9.58
CA THR A 196 -16.93 1.08 -9.93
C THR A 196 -17.36 1.89 -8.71
N PRO A 197 -16.63 2.96 -8.35
CA PRO A 197 -17.08 3.91 -7.33
C PRO A 197 -18.49 4.39 -7.68
N MET A 198 -19.42 4.35 -6.72
CA MET A 198 -20.70 5.03 -6.90
C MET A 198 -20.44 6.52 -6.96
N LEU A 199 -20.95 7.20 -8.00
CA LEU A 199 -20.94 8.65 -8.06
C LEU A 199 -21.65 9.18 -6.81
N SER A 200 -20.93 9.87 -5.94
CA SER A 200 -21.55 10.62 -4.86
C SER A 200 -22.44 11.68 -5.53
N THR A 201 -23.76 11.54 -5.38
CA THR A 201 -24.70 12.60 -5.76
C THR A 201 -24.29 13.86 -5.03
N GLN A 202 -23.64 14.79 -5.73
CA GLN A 202 -23.18 16.04 -5.17
C GLN A 202 -24.37 16.85 -4.66
N ASN A 203 -24.56 16.89 -3.34
CA ASN A 203 -25.04 18.11 -2.71
C ASN A 203 -23.82 19.00 -2.53
N GLY A 204 -23.82 20.12 -3.25
CA GLY A 204 -22.62 20.87 -3.60
C GLY A 204 -21.79 21.38 -2.42
N MET A 205 -20.49 21.12 -2.51
CA MET A 205 -19.42 22.08 -2.27
C MET A 205 -18.14 21.46 -2.84
N SER A 206 -17.71 21.98 -3.98
CA SER A 206 -16.43 21.66 -4.61
C SER A 206 -15.28 22.12 -3.70
N SER A 207 -14.55 21.18 -3.10
CA SER A 207 -13.22 21.44 -2.53
C SER A 207 -12.19 21.47 -3.67
N PRO A 208 -11.23 22.41 -3.65
CA PRO A 208 -10.24 22.53 -4.72
C PRO A 208 -9.20 21.42 -4.59
N VAL A 209 -9.05 20.64 -5.65
CA VAL A 209 -7.93 19.70 -5.84
C VAL A 209 -6.64 20.51 -5.82
N VAL A 210 -5.79 20.29 -4.81
CA VAL A 210 -4.45 20.86 -4.75
C VAL A 210 -3.58 20.10 -5.75
N GLN A 211 -3.23 20.76 -6.85
CA GLN A 211 -2.18 20.31 -7.75
C GLN A 211 -0.85 20.31 -6.97
N ALA A 212 -0.28 19.12 -6.78
CA ALA A 212 1.10 18.98 -6.33
C ALA A 212 2.02 19.16 -7.54
N SER A 213 2.70 20.30 -7.60
CA SER A 213 3.89 20.56 -8.43
C SER A 213 5.17 20.25 -7.68
#